data_AF-A0A6B3NJI7-F1
#
_entry.id   AF-A0A6B3NJI7-F1
#
_cell.length_a   1.000
_cell.length_b   1.000
_cell.length_c   1.000
_cell.angle_alpha   90.00
_cell.angle_beta   90.00
_cell.angle_gamma   90.00
#
_symmetry.space_group_name_H-M   'P 1'
#
loop_
_entity.id
_entity.type
_entity.pdbx_description
1 polymer ?
#
loop_
_entity_poly.entity_id
_entity_poly.type
_entity_poly.pdbx_seq_one_letter_code
_entity_poly.pdbx_strand_id
1 'polypeptide(L)'
;MVLKQIYNAFDPFRPLPAGDPVYVDCRQVRGDGDILVELGQKIFFSNQKTCQLYAGHRGAGKSTELLRLFNRCLLEYRYLDTKGEIKRWCDVHPLLKDTDEFREALNQVS
;
A
#
# COMPACT_ATOMS: atom_id res chain seq x y z
N MET A 1 -0.62 -34.23 6.36
CA MET A 1 0.70 -34.14 7.00
C MET A 1 1.06 -32.65 7.16
N VAL A 2 1.36 -32.21 8.38
CA VAL A 2 1.50 -30.79 8.76
C VAL A 2 2.57 -30.05 7.94
N LEU A 3 3.69 -30.69 7.61
CA LEU A 3 4.77 -30.08 6.83
C LEU A 3 4.31 -29.59 5.44
N LYS A 4 3.41 -30.35 4.78
CA LYS A 4 2.85 -29.98 3.48
C LYS A 4 1.91 -28.76 3.61
N GLN A 5 1.20 -28.63 4.73
CA GLN A 5 0.35 -27.47 4.99
C GLN A 5 1.21 -26.23 5.25
N ILE A 6 2.27 -26.35 6.04
CA ILE A 6 3.23 -25.27 6.29
C ILE A 6 3.88 -24.82 4.97
N TYR A 7 4.44 -25.75 4.19
CA TYR A 7 5.06 -25.42 2.90
C TYR A 7 4.11 -24.66 1.96
N ASN A 8 2.85 -25.10 1.86
CA ASN A 8 1.86 -24.45 1.00
C ASN A 8 1.34 -23.12 1.57
N ALA A 9 1.48 -22.87 2.87
CA ALA A 9 1.14 -21.59 3.49
C ALA A 9 2.18 -20.50 3.16
N PHE A 10 3.41 -20.88 2.81
CA PHE A 10 4.51 -19.97 2.47
C PHE A 10 4.90 -20.09 0.99
N ASP A 11 3.93 -20.12 0.07
CA ASP A 11 4.22 -20.12 -1.38
C ASP A 11 5.01 -18.84 -1.76
N PRO A 12 6.32 -18.93 -2.07
CA PRO A 12 7.18 -17.76 -2.27
C PRO A 12 6.87 -17.04 -3.61
N PHE A 13 6.00 -17.61 -4.44
CA PHE A 13 5.57 -17.03 -5.70
C PHE A 13 4.23 -16.29 -5.60
N ARG A 14 3.57 -16.35 -4.45
CA ARG A 14 2.35 -15.59 -4.19
C ARG A 14 2.64 -14.39 -3.29
N PRO A 15 2.34 -13.16 -3.72
CA PRO A 15 2.42 -12.02 -2.81
C PRO A 15 1.33 -12.12 -1.73
N LEU A 16 1.63 -11.58 -0.56
CA LEU A 16 0.64 -11.48 0.50
C LEU A 16 -0.34 -10.34 0.16
N PRO A 17 -1.66 -10.53 0.37
CA PRO A 17 -2.61 -9.43 0.29
C PRO A 17 -2.29 -8.36 1.34
N ALA A 18 -2.76 -7.13 1.11
CA ALA A 18 -2.60 -6.08 2.08
C ALA A 18 -3.37 -6.39 3.37
N GLY A 19 -2.71 -6.25 4.52
CA GLY A 19 -3.30 -6.55 5.83
C GLY A 19 -3.27 -8.04 6.21
N ASP A 20 -2.60 -8.89 5.44
CA ASP A 20 -2.42 -10.30 5.80
C ASP A 20 -1.71 -10.43 7.17
N PRO A 21 -2.26 -11.21 8.12
CA PRO A 21 -1.70 -11.36 9.46
C PRO A 21 -0.32 -12.03 9.49
N VAL A 22 0.09 -12.73 8.42
CA VAL A 22 1.42 -13.34 8.34
C VAL A 22 2.49 -12.38 7.79
N TYR A 23 2.12 -11.13 7.49
CA TYR A 23 3.09 -10.12 7.08
C TYR A 23 4.06 -9.79 8.22
N VAL A 24 5.36 -9.81 7.91
CA VAL A 24 6.42 -9.39 8.81
C VAL A 24 7.11 -8.16 8.25
N ASP A 25 7.17 -7.10 9.06
CA ASP A 25 7.88 -5.88 8.72
C ASP A 25 9.39 -6.09 8.90
N CYS A 26 10.10 -6.27 7.78
CA CYS A 26 11.54 -6.47 7.75
C CYS A 26 12.32 -5.17 7.44
N ARG A 27 11.75 -3.97 7.60
CA ARG A 27 12.44 -2.70 7.28
C ARG A 27 13.81 -2.59 7.95
N GLN A 28 13.91 -2.96 9.23
CA GLN A 28 15.17 -2.92 9.99
C GLN A 28 16.33 -3.72 9.35
N VAL A 29 16.04 -4.73 8.53
CA VAL A 29 17.06 -5.62 7.94
C VAL A 29 17.12 -5.56 6.41
N ARG A 30 16.11 -4.98 5.74
CA ARG A 30 16.08 -4.79 4.29
C ARG A 30 16.65 -3.46 3.83
N GLY A 31 16.92 -2.54 4.76
CA GLY A 31 17.40 -1.18 4.52
C GLY A 31 16.32 -0.14 4.77
N ASP A 32 16.71 1.14 4.75
CA ASP A 32 15.87 2.28 5.16
C ASP A 32 14.81 2.71 4.14
N GLY A 33 14.57 1.92 3.09
CA GLY A 33 13.61 2.26 2.04
C GLY A 33 12.17 2.02 2.48
N ASP A 34 11.37 3.09 2.59
CA ASP A 34 9.92 3.01 2.77
C ASP A 34 9.19 3.28 1.45
N ILE A 35 8.49 2.28 0.93
CA ILE A 35 7.75 2.38 -0.33
C ILE A 35 6.68 3.48 -0.31
N LEU A 36 6.13 3.83 0.86
CA LEU A 36 5.19 4.94 1.00
C LEU A 36 5.87 6.28 0.70
N VAL A 37 7.11 6.45 1.15
CA VAL A 37 7.91 7.65 0.90
C VAL A 37 8.41 7.65 -0.55
N GLU A 38 9.00 6.56 -1.01
CA GLU A 38 9.67 6.50 -2.31
C GLU A 38 8.71 6.49 -3.51
N LEU A 39 7.55 5.83 -3.37
CA LEU A 39 6.57 5.62 -4.44
C LEU A 39 5.24 6.31 -4.12
N GLY A 40 4.74 6.17 -2.90
CA GLY A 40 3.45 6.75 -2.48
C GLY A 40 3.39 8.25 -2.63
N GLN A 41 4.40 8.99 -2.13
CA GLN A 41 4.47 10.44 -2.30
C GLN A 41 4.50 10.87 -3.76
N LYS A 42 5.29 10.19 -4.60
CA LYS A 42 5.37 10.50 -6.04
C LYS A 42 4.04 10.29 -6.76
N ILE A 43 3.30 9.24 -6.39
CA ILE A 43 1.96 8.98 -6.93
C ILE A 43 0.98 10.07 -6.45
N PHE A 44 1.03 10.41 -5.16
CA PHE A 44 0.09 11.33 -4.52
C PHE A 44 0.26 12.78 -4.98
N PHE A 45 1.49 13.30 -5.01
CA PHE A 45 1.76 14.70 -5.34
C PHE A 45 1.80 14.99 -6.85
N SER A 46 1.74 13.96 -7.70
CA SER A 46 1.80 14.16 -9.14
C SER A 46 0.41 14.47 -9.72
N ASN A 47 0.29 15.64 -10.36
CA ASN A 47 -0.89 16.02 -11.12
C ASN A 47 -1.00 15.33 -12.49
N GLN A 48 -0.02 14.48 -12.84
CA GLN A 48 0.05 13.73 -14.08
C GLN A 48 0.32 12.25 -13.80
N LYS A 49 -0.07 11.37 -14.73
CA LYS A 49 0.24 9.94 -14.62
C LYS A 49 1.75 9.73 -14.64
N THR A 50 2.27 8.97 -13.69
CA THR A 50 3.70 8.61 -13.62
C THR A 50 3.89 7.11 -13.74
N CYS A 51 5.05 6.71 -14.25
CA CYS A 51 5.52 5.33 -14.23
C CYS A 51 6.80 5.28 -13.41
N GLN A 52 6.84 4.43 -12.38
CA GLN A 52 7.99 4.27 -11.50
C GLN A 52 8.53 2.85 -11.63
N LEU A 53 9.84 2.70 -11.78
CA LEU A 53 10.50 1.39 -11.75
C LEU A 53 10.77 1.00 -10.29
N TYR A 54 10.08 -0.02 -9.79
CA TYR A 54 10.32 -0.60 -8.47
C TYR A 54 10.98 -1.97 -8.60
N ALA A 55 12.32 -1.99 -8.49
CA ALA A 55 13.15 -3.15 -8.78
C ALA A 55 13.85 -3.70 -7.51
N GLY A 56 14.33 -4.94 -7.58
CA GLY A 56 15.02 -5.62 -6.48
C GLY A 56 15.04 -7.13 -6.67
N HIS A 57 15.70 -7.86 -5.78
CA HIS A 57 15.94 -9.30 -5.98
C HIS A 57 14.65 -10.14 -6.03
N ARG A 58 14.68 -11.31 -6.71
CA ARG A 58 13.53 -12.22 -6.76
C ARG A 58 13.23 -12.72 -5.35
N GLY A 59 11.95 -12.77 -4.97
CA GLY A 59 11.55 -13.16 -3.61
C GLY A 59 11.70 -12.07 -2.54
N ALA A 60 12.20 -10.87 -2.87
CA ALA A 60 12.37 -9.79 -1.88
C ALA A 60 11.06 -9.14 -1.37
N GLY A 61 9.88 -9.62 -1.79
CA GLY A 61 8.58 -9.14 -1.32
C GLY A 61 8.01 -7.92 -2.05
N LYS A 62 8.60 -7.49 -3.18
CA LYS A 62 8.18 -6.28 -3.92
C LYS A 62 6.67 -6.22 -4.24
N SER A 63 6.11 -7.31 -4.74
CA SER A 63 4.67 -7.37 -5.07
C SER A 63 3.79 -7.27 -3.82
N THR A 64 4.22 -7.84 -2.69
CA THR A 64 3.55 -7.66 -1.40
C THR A 64 3.57 -6.19 -0.96
N GLU A 65 4.72 -5.52 -1.06
CA GLU A 65 4.84 -4.09 -0.71
C GLU A 65 3.99 -3.20 -1.62
N LEU A 66 3.90 -3.51 -2.92
CA LEU A 66 3.02 -2.79 -3.85
C LEU A 66 1.53 -2.97 -3.51
N LEU A 67 1.10 -4.16 -3.10
CA LEU A 67 -0.28 -4.38 -2.64
C LEU A 67 -0.58 -3.60 -1.35
N ARG A 68 0.39 -3.55 -0.43
CA ARG A 68 0.29 -2.73 0.79
C ARG A 68 0.22 -1.24 0.48
N LEU A 69 1.05 -0.76 -0.46
CA LEU A 69 1.03 0.62 -0.93
C LEU A 69 -0.33 0.98 -1.52
N PHE A 70 -0.86 0.13 -2.41
CA PHE A 70 -2.17 0.35 -3.02
C PHE A 70 -3.26 0.51 -1.97
N ASN A 71 -3.30 -0.38 -0.98
CA ASN A 71 -4.27 -0.28 0.11
C ASN A 71 -4.07 0.99 0.95
N ARG A 72 -2.82 1.37 1.23
CA ARG A 72 -2.52 2.52 2.10
C ARG A 72 -2.71 3.88 1.42
N CYS A 73 -2.49 4.04 0.13
CA CYS A 73 -2.47 5.38 -0.47
C CYS A 73 -3.83 5.88 -0.92
N LEU A 74 -4.72 5.02 -1.41
CA LEU A 74 -5.94 5.46 -2.11
C LEU A 74 -7.11 4.52 -1.84
N LEU A 75 -8.18 5.05 -1.26
CA LEU A 75 -9.48 4.40 -1.22
C LEU A 75 -10.41 5.10 -2.21
N GLU A 76 -10.85 4.38 -3.25
CA GLU A 76 -11.96 4.84 -4.10
C GLU A 76 -13.27 4.37 -3.48
N TYR A 77 -14.05 5.33 -2.98
CA TYR A 77 -15.39 5.08 -2.47
C TYR A 77 -16.40 5.22 -3.61
N ARG A 78 -17.36 4.30 -3.63
CA ARG A 78 -18.46 4.27 -4.60
C ARG A 78 -19.78 4.16 -3.88
N TYR A 79 -20.72 5.04 -4.19
CA TYR A 79 -22.08 4.98 -3.69
C TYR A 79 -23.07 5.34 -4.78
N LEU A 80 -24.29 4.84 -4.68
CA LEU A 80 -25.41 5.25 -5.52
C LEU A 80 -26.07 6.47 -4.88
N ASP A 81 -26.21 7.55 -5.64
CA ASP A 81 -26.98 8.69 -5.18
C ASP A 81 -28.49 8.43 -5.27
N THR A 82 -29.30 9.42 -4.85
CA THR A 82 -30.77 9.32 -4.86
C THR A 82 -31.37 9.19 -6.27
N LYS A 83 -30.58 9.39 -7.32
CA LYS A 83 -30.99 9.24 -8.73
C LYS A 83 -30.48 7.93 -9.34
N GLY A 84 -29.78 7.09 -8.57
CA GLY A 84 -29.21 5.84 -9.04
C GLY A 84 -27.88 6.00 -9.79
N GLU A 85 -27.26 7.18 -9.73
CA GLU A 85 -25.97 7.43 -10.37
C GLU A 85 -24.82 6.98 -9.45
N ILE A 86 -23.83 6.29 -10.02
CA ILE A 86 -22.61 5.91 -9.28
C ILE A 86 -21.74 7.15 -9.10
N LYS A 87 -21.63 7.61 -7.86
CA LYS A 87 -20.69 8.64 -7.44
C LYS A 87 -19.41 8.00 -6.94
N ARG A 88 -18.29 8.60 -7.33
CA ARG A 88 -16.93 8.16 -6.99
C ARG A 88 -16.19 9.31 -6.32
N TRP A 89 -15.56 9.05 -5.19
CA TRP A 89 -14.56 9.96 -4.63
C TRP A 89 -13.37 9.15 -4.13
N CYS A 90 -12.19 9.77 -4.11
CA CYS A 90 -10.99 9.18 -3.54
C CYS A 90 -10.68 9.88 -2.22
N ASP A 91 -10.25 9.14 -1.21
CA ASP A 91 -9.71 9.69 0.03
C ASP A 91 -8.40 8.97 0.39
N VAL A 92 -7.60 9.64 1.21
CA VAL A 92 -6.40 9.07 1.83
C VAL A 92 -6.87 7.99 2.81
N HIS A 93 -6.22 6.83 2.76
CA HIS A 93 -6.57 5.73 3.66
C HIS A 93 -6.49 6.19 5.13
N PRO A 94 -7.44 5.82 6.01
CA PRO A 94 -7.46 6.26 7.41
C PRO A 94 -6.14 6.04 8.15
N LEU A 95 -5.47 4.90 7.92
CA LEU A 95 -4.15 4.62 8.50
C LEU A 95 -3.04 5.62 8.13
N LEU A 96 -3.15 6.32 6.99
CA LEU A 96 -2.25 7.42 6.67
C LEU A 96 -2.67 8.71 7.38
N LYS A 97 -3.97 8.93 7.63
CA LYS A 97 -4.45 10.06 8.45
C LYS A 97 -3.95 10.00 9.90
N ASP A 98 -3.63 8.81 10.35
CA ASP A 98 -3.15 8.56 11.71
C ASP A 98 -1.64 8.70 11.88
N THR A 99 -0.86 8.87 10.80
CA THR A 99 0.59 9.08 10.93
C THR A 99 0.91 10.52 11.29
N ASP A 100 1.99 10.70 12.06
CA ASP A 100 2.41 12.03 12.51
C ASP A 100 2.85 12.90 11.33
N GLU A 101 3.52 12.32 10.33
CA GLU A 101 3.99 13.03 9.13
C GLU A 101 2.81 13.58 8.32
N PHE A 102 1.70 12.84 8.22
CA PHE A 102 0.52 13.30 7.50
C PHE A 102 -0.18 14.43 8.26
N ARG A 103 -0.28 14.33 9.59
CA ARG A 103 -0.89 15.38 10.43
C ARG A 103 -0.08 16.67 10.39
N GLU A 104 1.25 16.57 10.46
CA GLU A 104 2.14 17.72 10.32
C GLU A 104 2.01 18.38 8.94
N ALA A 105 2.00 17.59 7.87
CA ALA A 105 1.79 18.11 6.52
C ALA A 105 0.41 18.78 6.38
N LEU A 106 -0.66 18.20 6.92
CA LEU A 106 -2.01 18.77 6.85
C LEU A 106 -2.08 20.14 7.54
N ASN A 107 -1.43 20.31 8.69
CA ASN A 107 -1.38 21.58 9.43
C ASN A 107 -0.64 22.70 8.69
N GLN A 108 0.23 22.38 7.72
CA GLN A 108 0.95 23.38 6.94
C GLN A 108 0.13 23.90 5.74
N VAL A 109 -0.95 23.20 5.38
CA VAL A 109 -1.77 23.51 4.19
C VAL A 109 -3.20 23.94 4.58
N SER A 110 -3.56 23.83 5.87
CA SER A 110 -4.84 24.24 6.45
C SER A 110 -4.75 25.62 7.07
#